data_AF-A0A4Y7RM00-F1
#
_entry.id   AF-A0A4Y7RM00-F1
#
_cell.length_a   1.000
_cell.length_b   1.000
_cell.length_c   1.000
_cell.angle_alpha   90.00
_cell.angle_beta   90.00
_cell.angle_gamma   90.00
#
_symmetry.space_group_name_H-M   'P 1'
#
loop_
_entity.id
_entity.type
_entity.pdbx_description
1 polymer ?
#
loop_
_entity_poly.entity_id
_entity_poly.type
_entity_poly.pdbx_seq_one_letter_code
_entity_poly.pdbx_strand_id
1 'polypeptide(L)'
;MTVVKKYYLQIYRHTLNTGEEEAWVDLNSLSIHPELALRLAEYGVVEIKQGRVRLSHAARLIKLQRLRSNLSVNLSGAAIILDLLERIEALQEEVDRLKRR
;
A
#
# COMPACT_ATOMS: atom_id res chain seq x y z
N MET A 1 8.67 -42.91 4.14
CA MET A 1 8.01 -41.99 5.09
C MET A 1 7.86 -40.64 4.40
N THR A 2 6.65 -40.30 3.95
CA THR A 2 6.39 -39.08 3.16
C THR A 2 6.04 -37.93 4.10
N VAL A 3 6.90 -36.91 4.16
CA VAL A 3 6.70 -35.74 5.03
C VAL A 3 5.64 -34.83 4.40
N VAL A 4 4.47 -34.76 5.04
CA VAL A 4 3.39 -33.85 4.63
C VAL A 4 3.72 -32.45 5.15
N LYS A 5 3.96 -31.50 4.23
CA LYS A 5 4.13 -30.08 4.57
C LYS A 5 2.75 -29.45 4.82
N LYS A 6 2.56 -28.88 6.01
CA LYS A 6 1.37 -28.10 6.36
C LYS A 6 1.61 -26.65 5.97
N TYR A 7 0.69 -26.08 5.20
CA TYR A 7 0.68 -24.66 4.86
C TYR A 7 -0.48 -24.01 5.60
N TYR A 8 -0.25 -22.81 6.13
CA TYR A 8 -1.27 -22.01 6.80
C TYR A 8 -1.53 -20.77 5.95
N LEU A 9 -2.79 -20.55 5.60
CA LEU A 9 -3.21 -19.36 4.87
C LEU A 9 -3.77 -18.35 5.88
N GLN A 10 -3.04 -17.27 6.12
CA GLN A 10 -3.50 -16.19 6.99
C GLN A 10 -4.27 -15.18 6.15
N ILE A 11 -5.59 -15.28 6.19
CA ILE A 11 -6.49 -14.38 5.47
C ILE A 11 -6.73 -13.15 6.34
N TYR A 12 -6.10 -12.03 5.99
CA TYR A 12 -6.36 -10.73 6.60
C TYR A 12 -7.64 -10.14 5.98
N ARG A 13 -8.74 -10.16 6.75
CA ARG A 13 -10.01 -9.56 6.33
C ARG A 13 -10.01 -8.08 6.71
N HIS A 14 -9.58 -7.24 5.77
CA HIS A 14 -9.77 -5.80 5.90
C HIS A 14 -11.21 -5.47 5.51
N THR A 15 -12.04 -5.13 6.51
CA THR A 15 -13.35 -4.55 6.26
C THR A 15 -13.14 -3.18 5.63
N LEU A 16 -13.52 -3.03 4.36
CA LEU A 16 -13.61 -1.76 3.68
C LEU A 16 -14.72 -0.95 4.37
N ASN A 17 -14.37 -0.25 5.45
CA ASN A 17 -15.29 0.65 6.13
C ASN A 17 -15.20 2.01 5.44
N THR A 18 -16.22 2.35 4.67
CA THR A 18 -16.45 3.65 4.05
C THR A 18 -16.88 4.69 5.10
N GLY A 19 -16.03 4.92 6.10
CA GLY A 19 -16.21 5.93 7.14
C GLY A 19 -14.84 6.51 7.49
N GLU A 20 -14.75 7.83 7.49
CA GLU A 20 -13.55 8.66 7.69
C GLU A 20 -12.95 8.58 9.10
N GLU A 21 -12.99 7.41 9.75
CA GLU A 21 -12.16 7.13 10.91
C GLU A 21 -10.79 6.71 10.38
N GLU A 22 -9.77 7.52 10.65
CA GLU A 22 -8.36 7.21 10.37
C GLU A 22 -7.98 5.89 11.08
N ALA A 23 -8.27 4.75 10.47
CA ALA A 23 -7.98 3.46 11.03
C ALA A 23 -6.46 3.27 11.01
N TRP A 24 -5.82 3.43 12.17
CA TRP A 24 -4.40 3.19 12.33
C TRP A 24 -4.17 1.70 12.60
N VAL A 25 -3.23 1.10 11.89
CA VAL A 25 -2.85 -0.31 12.01
C VAL A 25 -1.43 -0.40 12.55
N ASP A 26 -1.19 -1.32 13.48
CA ASP A 26 0.16 -1.57 14.01
C ASP A 26 1.09 -2.03 12.87
N LEU A 27 2.24 -1.39 12.73
CA LEU A 27 3.23 -1.72 11.71
C LEU A 27 3.70 -3.17 11.84
N ASN A 28 3.77 -3.71 13.07
CA ASN A 28 4.17 -5.09 13.32
C ASN A 28 3.13 -6.11 12.87
N SER A 29 1.87 -5.68 12.69
CA SER A 29 0.82 -6.52 12.11
C SER A 29 0.86 -6.56 10.58
N LEU A 30 1.66 -5.70 9.96
CA LEU A 30 1.93 -5.73 8.52
C LEU A 30 3.15 -6.62 8.27
N SER A 31 3.09 -7.49 7.25
CA SER A 31 4.22 -8.32 6.81
C SER A 31 5.28 -7.50 6.06
N ILE A 32 5.72 -6.39 6.63
CA ILE A 32 6.66 -5.43 6.06
C ILE A 32 7.81 -5.23 7.05
N HIS A 33 9.04 -5.31 6.55
CA HIS A 33 10.21 -5.09 7.39
C HIS A 33 10.23 -3.65 7.94
N PRO A 34 10.52 -3.40 9.22
CA PRO A 34 10.48 -2.04 9.81
C PRO A 34 11.35 -1.03 9.07
N GLU A 35 12.53 -1.44 8.61
CA GLU A 35 13.42 -0.57 7.82
C GLU A 35 12.83 -0.19 6.46
N LEU A 36 12.07 -1.09 5.84
CA LEU A 36 11.36 -0.80 4.59
C LEU A 36 10.23 0.20 4.84
N ALA A 37 9.51 0.05 5.96
CA ALA A 37 8.46 0.99 6.34
C ALA A 37 9.01 2.40 6.62
N LEU A 38 10.15 2.50 7.32
CA LEU A 38 10.82 3.79 7.58
C LEU A 38 11.21 4.49 6.27
N ARG A 39 11.83 3.78 5.33
CA ARG A 39 12.16 4.34 4.01
C ARG A 39 10.92 4.81 3.25
N LEU A 40 9.82 4.06 3.35
CA LEU A 40 8.55 4.45 2.73
C LEU A 40 7.94 5.69 3.38
N ALA A 41 8.16 5.90 4.67
CA ALA A 41 7.79 7.13 5.36
C ALA A 41 8.65 8.32 4.93
N GLU A 42 9.96 8.12 4.76
CA GLU A 42 10.87 9.14 4.22
C GLU A 42 10.47 9.56 2.79
N TYR A 43 9.97 8.61 1.98
CA TYR A 43 9.44 8.91 0.65
C TYR A 43 8.03 9.49 0.64
N GLY A 44 7.38 9.68 1.80
CA GLY A 44 6.01 10.21 1.88
C GLY A 44 4.92 9.24 1.39
N VAL A 45 5.26 7.97 1.19
CA VAL A 45 4.33 6.92 0.73
C VAL A 45 3.39 6.50 1.86
N VAL A 46 3.92 6.47 3.09
CA VAL A 46 3.17 6.08 4.30
C VAL A 46 3.44 7.07 5.43
N GLU A 47 2.41 7.38 6.23
CA GLU A 47 2.61 8.12 7.48
C GLU A 47 2.78 7.11 8.64
N ILE A 48 3.88 7.19 9.39
CA ILE A 48 4.12 6.37 10.58
C ILE A 48 4.01 7.26 11.83
N LYS A 49 3.10 6.92 12.74
CA LYS A 49 2.99 7.54 14.07
C LYS A 49 2.96 6.48 15.16
N GLN A 50 3.88 6.57 16.12
CA GLN A 50 3.99 5.64 17.25
C GLN A 50 3.96 4.15 16.83
N GLY A 51 4.65 3.81 15.73
CA GLY A 51 4.67 2.43 15.21
C GLY A 51 3.37 1.99 14.52
N ARG A 52 2.47 2.92 14.18
CA ARG A 52 1.24 2.66 13.44
C ARG A 52 1.24 3.35 12.09
N VAL A 53 0.57 2.75 11.11
CA VAL A 53 0.37 3.26 9.75
C VAL A 53 -1.12 3.40 9.45
N ARG A 54 -1.55 4.44 8.74
CA ARG A 54 -2.96 4.54 8.33
C ARG A 54 -3.33 3.39 7.40
N LEU A 55 -4.51 2.80 7.61
CA LEU A 55 -5.06 1.71 6.81
C LEU A 55 -5.18 2.07 5.33
N SER A 56 -5.46 3.34 5.01
CA SER A 56 -5.47 3.86 3.64
C SER A 56 -4.14 3.65 2.91
N HIS A 57 -3.01 3.65 3.63
CA HIS A 57 -1.69 3.38 3.05
C HIS A 57 -1.43 1.89 2.79
N ALA A 58 -2.21 0.96 3.36
CA ALA A 58 -2.02 -0.47 3.12
C ALA A 58 -2.28 -0.84 1.64
N ALA A 59 -3.29 -0.25 1.02
CA ALA A 59 -3.55 -0.42 -0.41
C ALA A 59 -2.40 0.13 -1.26
N ARG A 60 -1.85 1.29 -0.87
CA ARG A 60 -0.70 1.95 -1.51
C ARG A 60 0.56 1.09 -1.43
N LEU A 61 0.79 0.44 -0.30
CA LEU A 61 1.88 -0.53 -0.11
C LEU A 61 1.79 -1.74 -1.03
N ILE A 62 0.59 -2.31 -1.22
CA ILE A 62 0.38 -3.42 -2.16
C ILE A 62 0.62 -2.97 -3.61
N LYS A 63 0.12 -1.80 -4.01
CA LYS A 63 0.40 -1.22 -5.34
C LYS A 63 1.90 -1.05 -5.55
N LEU A 64 2.61 -0.52 -4.54
CA LEU A 64 4.06 -0.33 -4.59
C LEU A 64 4.82 -1.66 -4.80
N GLN A 65 4.49 -2.69 -4.03
CA GLN A 65 5.14 -4.00 -4.15
C GLN A 65 4.94 -4.60 -5.55
N ARG A 66 3.73 -4.48 -6.10
CA ARG A 66 3.41 -4.92 -7.46
C ARG A 66 4.15 -4.13 -8.53
N LEU A 67 4.23 -2.80 -8.40
CA LEU A 67 5.01 -1.95 -9.31
C LEU A 67 6.49 -2.36 -9.31
N ARG A 68 7.05 -2.56 -8.12
CA ARG A 68 8.43 -3.01 -7.95
C ARG A 68 8.69 -4.35 -8.61
N SER A 69 7.80 -5.35 -8.44
CA SER A 69 7.95 -6.67 -9.05
C SER A 69 7.76 -6.64 -10.57
N ASN A 70 6.77 -5.90 -11.05
CA ASN A 70 6.38 -5.93 -12.46
C ASN A 70 7.27 -5.06 -13.35
N LEU A 71 7.78 -3.94 -12.82
CA LEU A 71 8.63 -3.02 -13.57
C LEU A 71 10.12 -3.21 -13.26
N SER A 72 10.46 -4.11 -12.33
CA SER A 72 11.84 -4.36 -11.88
C SER A 72 12.58 -3.09 -11.46
N VAL A 73 11.85 -2.14 -10.87
CA VAL A 73 12.41 -0.89 -10.36
C VAL A 73 12.86 -1.04 -8.91
N ASN A 74 13.75 -0.17 -8.46
CA ASN A 74 14.09 -0.08 -7.04
C ASN A 74 12.93 0.53 -6.23
N LEU A 75 13.04 0.50 -4.90
CA LEU A 75 12.00 1.00 -3.99
C LEU A 75 11.65 2.47 -4.24
N SER A 76 12.65 3.32 -4.39
CA SER A 76 12.49 4.76 -4.61
C SER A 76 11.81 5.05 -5.94
N GLY A 77 12.20 4.33 -7.00
CA GLY A 77 11.57 4.39 -8.31
C GLY A 77 10.11 3.92 -8.26
N ALA A 78 9.82 2.84 -7.53
CA ALA A 78 8.46 2.37 -7.33
C ALA A 78 7.58 3.41 -6.60
N ALA A 79 8.13 4.11 -5.60
CA ALA A 79 7.44 5.19 -4.89
C ALA A 79 7.10 6.36 -5.82
N ILE A 80 8.08 6.85 -6.60
CA ILE A 80 7.86 7.94 -7.56
C ILE A 80 6.80 7.55 -8.60
N ILE A 81 6.88 6.34 -9.15
CA ILE A 81 5.92 5.85 -10.16
C ILE A 81 4.51 5.76 -9.55
N LEU A 82 4.39 5.32 -8.29
CA LEU A 82 3.12 5.24 -7.60
C LEU A 82 2.46 6.62 -7.44
N ASP A 83 3.23 7.63 -7.05
CA ASP A 83 2.72 9.00 -6.90
C ASP A 83 2.25 9.58 -8.23
N LEU A 84 3.02 9.31 -9.31
CA LEU A 84 2.63 9.73 -10.66
C LEU A 84 1.36 9.02 -11.12
N LEU A 85 1.22 7.73 -10.84
CA LEU A 85 0.04 6.95 -11.19
C LEU A 85 -1.20 7.49 -10.47
N GLU A 86 -1.12 7.75 -9.16
CA GLU A 86 -2.21 8.33 -8.37
C GLU A 86 -2.62 9.70 -8.90
N ARG A 87 -1.66 10.54 -9.33
CA ARG A 87 -1.95 11.82 -9.96
C ARG A 87 -2.66 11.67 -11.30
N ILE A 88 -2.26 10.69 -12.12
CA ILE A 88 -2.91 10.40 -13.41
C ILE A 88 -4.35 9.90 -13.19
N GLU A 89 -4.56 8.99 -12.23
CA GLU A 89 -5.89 8.49 -11.84
C GLU A 89 -6.81 9.66 -11.46
N ALA A 90 -6.36 10.57 -10.59
CA ALA A 90 -7.12 11.75 -10.17
C ALA A 90 -7.45 12.72 -11.34
N LEU A 91 -6.48 12.94 -12.24
CA LEU A 91 -6.70 13.77 -13.43
C LEU A 91 -7.72 13.12 -14.39
N GLN A 92 -7.68 11.81 -14.55
CA GLN A 92 -8.62 11.08 -15.40
C GLN A 92 -10.04 11.16 -14.85
N GLU A 93 -10.20 11.02 -13.53
CA GLU A 93 -11.50 11.19 -12.85
C GLU A 93 -12.08 12.59 -13.06
N GLU A 94 -11.24 13.62 -13.00
CA GLU A 94 -11.65 15.00 -13.27
C GLU A 94 -12.10 15.20 -14.73
N VAL A 95 -11.34 14.68 -15.69
CA VAL A 95 -11.71 14.72 -17.11
C VAL A 95 -13.04 14.02 -17.35
N ASP A 96 -13.25 12.84 -16.77
CA ASP A 96 -14.48 12.07 -16.94
C ASP A 96 -15.67 12.77 -16.30
N ARG A 97 -15.48 13.43 -15.15
CA ARG A 97 -16.50 14.26 -14.50
C ARG A 97 -16.92 15.44 -15.38
N LEU A 98 -15.96 16.09 -16.04
CA LEU A 98 -16.23 17.22 -16.95
C LEU A 98 -16.94 16.77 -18.22
N LYS A 99 -16.59 15.61 -18.79
CA LYS A 99 -17.25 15.05 -19.99
C LYS A 99 -18.68 14.57 -19.77
N ARG A 100 -19.07 14.28 -18.52
CA ARG A 100 -20.44 13.87 -18.15
C ARG A 100 -21.40 15.06 -17.94
N ARG A 101 -20.90 16.29 -18.02
CA ARG A 101 -21.72 17.52 -18.09
C ARG A 101 -22.02 17.86 -19.54
#